data_AF-A0A961HVS1-F1
#
_entry.id   AF-A0A961HVS1-F1
#
_cell.length_a   1.000
_cell.length_b   1.000
_cell.length_c   1.000
_cell.angle_alpha   90.00
_cell.angle_beta   90.00
_cell.angle_gamma   90.00
#
_symmetry.space_group_name_H-M   'P 1'
#
loop_
_entity.id
_entity.type
_entity.pdbx_description
1 polymer ?
#
loop_
_entity_poly.entity_id
_entity_poly.type
_entity_poly.pdbx_seq_one_letter_code
_entity_poly.pdbx_strand_id
1 'polypeptide(L)' 'MQRAILKRDSFQVMGIELQTSNHGKRSHREIPEHWDRFYGDQIHKRIPGRVDDTVYALYTNYHAGRRGQYSLVLGYQV' A
#
# COMPACT_ATOMS: atom_id res chain seq x y z
N MET A 1 -9.30 -23.97 -5.78
CA MET A 1 -8.35 -23.03 -5.13
C MET A 1 -8.10 -23.50 -3.72
N GLN A 2 -6.88 -23.90 -3.39
CA GLN A 2 -6.52 -24.29 -2.03
C GLN A 2 -6.26 -23.04 -1.21
N ARG A 3 -6.98 -22.88 -0.09
CA ARG A 3 -6.80 -21.78 0.84
C ARG A 3 -5.90 -22.28 1.97
N ALA A 4 -4.86 -21.53 2.31
CA ALA A 4 -4.02 -21.78 3.47
C ALA A 4 -4.14 -20.61 4.44
N ILE A 5 -4.21 -20.91 5.74
CA ILE A 5 -4.07 -19.92 6.80
C ILE A 5 -2.59 -19.92 7.20
N LEU A 6 -1.91 -18.80 7.02
CA LEU A 6 -0.53 -18.61 7.41
C LEU A 6 -0.49 -17.66 8.61
N LYS A 7 0.34 -17.98 9.61
CA LYS A 7 0.65 -17.09 10.72
C LYS A 7 1.83 -16.20 10.34
N ARG A 8 1.78 -14.93 10.70
CA ARG A 8 2.87 -13.97 10.49
C ARG A 8 3.00 -13.07 11.72
N ASP A 9 4.23 -12.82 12.14
CA ASP A 9 4.52 -11.86 13.21
C ASP A 9 4.37 -10.42 12.70
N SER A 10 4.19 -9.47 13.61
CA SER A 10 4.12 -8.05 13.28
C SER A 10 5.45 -7.56 12.68
N PHE A 11 5.37 -6.66 11.70
CA PHE A 11 6.52 -6.05 11.06
C PHE A 11 6.20 -4.59 10.67
N GLN A 12 7.24 -3.82 10.37
CA GLN A 12 7.11 -2.43 9.94
C GLN A 12 7.16 -2.33 8.42
N VAL A 13 6.43 -1.37 7.85
CA VAL A 13 6.47 -1.05 6.42
C VAL A 13 6.86 0.41 6.26
N MET A 14 7.90 0.67 5.46
CA MET A 14 8.31 2.01 5.05
C MET A 14 7.95 2.22 3.58
N GLY A 15 7.32 3.36 3.25
CA GLY A 15 6.79 3.61 1.92
C GLY A 15 6.15 4.98 1.74
N ILE A 16 5.37 5.13 0.68
CA ILE A 16 4.60 6.34 0.39
C ILE A 16 3.11 6.13 0.58
N GLU A 17 2.45 7.09 1.22
CA GLU A 17 1.03 7.05 1.52
C GLU A 17 0.21 7.80 0.44
N LEU A 18 -0.90 7.18 0.04
CA LEU A 18 -2.03 7.81 -0.64
C LEU A 18 -3.25 7.76 0.28
N GLN A 19 -3.85 8.91 0.57
CA GLN A 19 -5.20 8.95 1.16
C GLN A 19 -6.25 9.02 0.05
N THR A 20 -7.11 8.01 -0.05
CA THR A 20 -8.14 7.90 -1.10
C THR A 20 -9.46 7.36 -0.55
N SER A 21 -10.47 7.20 -1.42
CA SER A 21 -11.74 6.59 -1.06
C SER A 21 -12.37 5.88 -2.27
N ASN A 22 -13.31 4.97 -1.99
CA ASN A 22 -14.09 4.33 -3.05
C ASN A 22 -15.26 5.20 -3.53
N HIS A 23 -15.47 6.37 -2.91
CA HIS A 23 -16.51 7.31 -3.31
C HIS A 23 -16.22 7.88 -4.69
N GLY A 24 -17.22 7.90 -5.57
CA GLY A 24 -17.09 8.45 -6.92
C GLY A 24 -15.98 7.79 -7.77
N LYS A 25 -15.62 6.53 -7.46
CA LYS A 25 -14.51 5.80 -8.12
C LYS A 25 -13.15 6.51 -8.02
N ARG A 26 -12.96 7.38 -7.03
CA ARG A 26 -11.71 8.14 -6.83
C ARG A 26 -10.48 7.22 -6.76
N SER A 27 -10.57 6.13 -5.98
CA SER A 27 -9.53 5.10 -5.88
C SER A 27 -9.17 4.43 -7.21
N HIS A 28 -10.09 4.33 -8.17
CA HIS A 28 -9.81 3.70 -9.47
C HIS A 28 -8.83 4.51 -10.31
N ARG A 29 -8.75 5.84 -10.09
CA ARG A 29 -7.79 6.71 -10.76
C ARG A 29 -6.52 6.88 -9.93
N GLU A 30 -6.66 7.18 -8.64
CA GLU A 30 -5.52 7.56 -7.80
C GLU A 30 -4.60 6.37 -7.46
N ILE A 31 -5.13 5.14 -7.36
CA ILE A 31 -4.30 3.97 -7.05
C ILE A 31 -3.30 3.66 -8.18
N PRO A 32 -3.71 3.59 -9.48
CA PRO A 32 -2.76 3.49 -10.58
C PRO A 32 -1.73 4.62 -10.60
N GLU A 33 -2.15 5.89 -10.44
CA GLU A 33 -1.24 7.05 -10.40
C GLU A 33 -0.22 6.94 -9.25
N HIS A 34 -0.63 6.39 -8.11
CA HIS A 34 0.27 6.17 -6.96
C HIS A 34 1.31 5.08 -7.24
N TRP A 35 0.93 4.02 -7.97
CA TRP A 35 1.88 3.02 -8.46
C TRP A 35 2.85 3.58 -9.51
N ASP A 36 2.34 4.36 -10.46
CA ASP A 36 3.16 5.03 -11.48
C ASP A 36 4.19 5.94 -10.80
N ARG A 37 3.79 6.68 -9.76
CA ARG A 37 4.70 7.49 -8.95
C ARG A 37 5.74 6.64 -8.22
N PHE A 38 5.33 5.55 -7.57
CA PHE A 38 6.23 4.69 -6.79
C PHE A 38 7.39 4.13 -7.64
N TYR A 39 7.09 3.73 -8.88
CA TYR A 39 8.09 3.22 -9.82
C TYR A 39 8.77 4.31 -10.66
N GLY A 40 8.00 5.23 -11.24
CA GLY A 40 8.47 6.30 -12.12
C GLY A 40 9.43 7.26 -11.44
N ASP A 41 9.10 7.70 -10.21
CA ASP A 41 9.98 8.58 -9.42
C ASP A 41 11.14 7.81 -8.74
N GLN A 42 11.25 6.51 -9.00
CA GLN A 42 12.24 5.60 -8.41
C GLN A 42 12.22 5.56 -6.88
N ILE A 43 11.06 5.84 -6.26
CA ILE A 43 10.89 5.81 -4.80
C ILE A 43 11.21 4.42 -4.25
N HIS A 44 10.80 3.37 -4.96
CA HIS A 44 11.12 1.98 -4.62
C HIS A 44 12.62 1.70 -4.44
N LYS A 45 13.50 2.47 -5.08
CA LYS A 45 14.97 2.34 -4.96
C LYS A 45 15.56 3.11 -3.78
N ARG A 46 14.78 4.01 -3.17
CA ARG A 46 15.23 4.95 -2.14
C ARG A 46 14.88 4.49 -0.73
N ILE A 47 14.21 3.35 -0.57
CA ILE A 47 13.81 2.81 0.74
C ILE A 47 14.98 1.98 1.31
N PRO A 48 15.68 2.49 2.35
CA PRO A 48 16.79 1.77 2.96
C PRO A 48 16.29 0.65 3.89
N GLY A 49 17.17 -0.30 4.21
CA GLY A 49 16.89 -1.31 5.24
C GLY A 49 15.82 -2.34 4.88
N ARG A 50 15.43 -2.44 3.60
CA ARG A 50 14.43 -3.43 3.15
C ARG A 50 14.91 -4.86 3.43
N VAL A 51 14.01 -5.68 3.99
CA VAL A 51 14.29 -7.09 4.28
C VAL A 51 14.39 -7.91 3.00
N ASP A 52 13.52 -7.63 2.03
CA ASP A 52 13.51 -8.26 0.71
C ASP A 52 12.85 -7.33 -0.35
N ASP A 53 12.67 -7.85 -1.57
CA ASP A 53 12.08 -7.11 -2.70
C ASP A 53 10.54 -7.24 -2.79
N THR A 54 9.87 -7.80 -1.77
CA THR A 54 8.42 -7.89 -1.72
C THR A 54 7.81 -6.52 -1.48
N VAL A 55 7.02 -6.04 -2.46
CA VAL A 55 6.27 -4.79 -2.31
C VAL A 55 4.95 -5.06 -1.59
N TYR A 56 4.69 -4.28 -0.56
CA TYR A 56 3.42 -4.26 0.18
C TYR A 56 2.53 -3.13 -0.31
N ALA A 57 1.26 -3.46 -0.55
CA ALA A 57 0.16 -2.52 -0.74
C ALA A 57 -0.74 -2.56 0.49
N LEU A 58 -0.39 -1.78 1.52
CA LEU A 58 -1.05 -1.80 2.81
C LEU A 58 -2.23 -0.84 2.83
N TYR A 59 -3.44 -1.39 2.93
CA TYR A 59 -4.65 -0.61 3.14
C TYR A 59 -4.93 -0.49 4.64
N THR A 60 -4.92 0.73 5.17
CA THR A 60 -5.02 1.01 6.61
C THR A 60 -5.79 2.31 6.89
N ASN A 61 -5.93 2.68 8.16
CA ASN A 61 -6.55 3.93 8.63
C ASN A 61 -7.95 4.18 8.01
N TYR A 62 -8.79 3.14 7.99
CA TYR A 62 -10.15 3.25 7.45
C TYR A 62 -11.03 4.15 8.33
N HIS A 63 -11.54 5.23 7.75
CA HIS A 63 -12.58 6.06 8.35
C HIS A 63 -13.94 5.69 7.76
N ALA A 64 -14.94 5.37 8.60
CA ALA A 64 -16.36 5.22 8.22
C ALA A 64 -16.72 4.12 7.18
N GLY A 65 -16.11 2.93 7.28
CA GLY A 65 -16.52 1.75 6.50
C GLY A 65 -16.14 1.80 5.00
N ARG A 66 -16.77 0.96 4.17
CA ARG A 66 -16.32 0.67 2.78
C ARG A 66 -16.26 1.86 1.82
N ARG A 67 -16.96 2.96 2.11
CA ARG A 67 -17.02 4.16 1.26
C ARG A 67 -16.20 5.34 1.79
N GLY A 68 -15.74 5.28 3.03
CA GLY A 68 -14.97 6.37 3.59
C GLY A 68 -13.51 6.34 3.18
N GLN A 69 -12.74 7.28 3.74
CA GLN A 69 -11.34 7.46 3.41
C GLN A 69 -10.49 6.33 4.01
N TYR A 70 -9.42 5.97 3.32
CA TYR A 70 -8.41 5.05 3.80
C TYR A 70 -7.04 5.44 3.26
N SER A 71 -6.01 4.97 3.93
CA SER A 71 -4.62 5.09 3.50
C SER A 71 -4.22 3.85 2.70
N LEU A 72 -3.60 4.04 1.54
CA LEU A 72 -2.85 3.02 0.81
C LEU A 72 -1.36 3.35 0.91
N VAL A 73 -0.59 2.52 1.58
CA VAL A 73 0.87 2.63 1.64
C VAL A 73 1.49 1.64 0.67
N LEU A 74 2.29 2.14 -0.28
CA LEU A 74 3.16 1.33 -1.13
C LEU A 74 4.57 1.35 -0.57
N GLY A 75 5.12 0.20 -0.22
CA GLY A 75 6.41 0.15 0.48
C GLY A 75 6.99 -1.25 0.65
N TYR A 76 8.05 -1.32 1.45
CA TYR A 76 8.75 -2.56 1.78
C TYR A 76 8.69 -2.81 3.28
N GLN A 77 8.79 -4.08 3.66
CA GLN A 77 9.15 -4.42 5.02
C GLN A 77 10.57 -3.94 5.30
N VAL A 78 10.76 -3.29 6.45
CA VAL A 78 12.06 -2.83 7.00
C VAL A 78 12.28 -3.39 8.40
#